data_AF-A0A7C4PCC1-F1
#
_entry.id   AF-A0A7C4PCC1-F1
#
_cell.length_a   1.000
_cell.length_b   1.000
_cell.length_c   1.000
_cell.angle_alpha   90.00
_cell.angle_beta   90.00
_cell.angle_gamma   90.00
#
_symmetry.space_group_name_H-M   'P 1'
#
loop_
_entity.id
_entity.type
_entity.pdbx_description
1 polymer ?
#
loop_
_entity_poly.entity_id
_entity_poly.type
_entity_poly.pdbx_seq_one_letter_code
_entity_poly.pdbx_strand_id
1 'polypeptide(L)'
;MGRTLPSITQVFLQQQEAFARFRRALRRSDQQALDHLFAAARQHLAAAAHAAHTSPFEVLLLAMLLEEHKEVTRLRQMLEELLPEANE
;
A
#
# COMPACT_ATOMS: atom_id res chain seq x y z
N MET A 1 -12.06 -27.86 18.14
CA MET A 1 -10.93 -27.78 17.19
C MET A 1 -10.51 -26.32 17.09
N GLY A 2 -9.38 -25.95 17.72
CA GLY A 2 -8.93 -24.56 17.81
C GLY A 2 -8.68 -23.97 16.43
N ARG A 3 -9.27 -22.80 16.14
CA ARG A 3 -9.05 -22.08 14.89
C ARG A 3 -7.61 -21.58 14.90
N THR A 4 -6.76 -22.15 14.06
CA THR A 4 -5.43 -21.62 13.80
C THR A 4 -5.61 -20.16 13.36
N LEU A 5 -4.93 -19.24 14.03
CA LEU A 5 -4.97 -17.83 13.63
C LEU A 5 -4.38 -17.72 12.21
N PRO A 6 -5.07 -17.04 11.28
CA PRO A 6 -4.55 -16.87 9.92
C PRO A 6 -3.26 -16.05 9.96
N SER A 7 -2.30 -16.38 9.08
CA SER A 7 -1.07 -15.60 8.98
C SER A 7 -1.35 -14.20 8.43
N ILE A 8 -0.47 -13.24 8.74
CA ILE A 8 -0.61 -11.86 8.21
C ILE A 8 -0.70 -11.84 6.67
N THR A 9 0.01 -12.76 6.00
CA THR A 9 -0.06 -12.95 4.55
C THR A 9 -1.44 -13.44 4.09
N GLN A 10 -2.03 -14.41 4.79
CA GLN A 10 -3.38 -14.90 4.47
C GLN A 10 -4.42 -13.79 4.65
N VAL A 11 -4.31 -13.05 5.74
CA VAL A 11 -5.20 -11.90 6.01
C VAL A 11 -5.05 -10.85 4.91
N PHE A 12 -3.84 -10.54 4.48
CA PHE A 12 -3.58 -9.61 3.38
C PHE A 12 -4.24 -10.07 2.07
N LEU A 13 -4.06 -11.35 1.70
CA LEU A 13 -4.65 -11.89 0.47
C LEU A 13 -6.18 -11.83 0.50
N GLN A 14 -6.79 -12.10 1.66
CA GLN A 14 -8.23 -11.95 1.85
C GLN A 14 -8.68 -10.49 1.69
N GLN A 15 -7.94 -9.53 2.23
CA GLN A 15 -8.24 -8.11 2.03
C GLN A 15 -8.15 -7.74 0.55
N GLN A 16 -7.07 -8.13 -0.14
CA GLN A 16 -6.90 -7.86 -1.56
C GLN A 16 -8.04 -8.46 -2.40
N GLU A 17 -8.47 -9.69 -2.08
CA GLU A 17 -9.60 -10.34 -2.74
C GLU A 17 -10.94 -9.63 -2.48
N ALA A 18 -11.15 -9.09 -1.28
CA ALA A 18 -12.33 -8.28 -0.97
C ALA A 18 -12.46 -7.04 -1.88
N PHE A 19 -11.33 -6.51 -2.36
CA PHE A 19 -11.31 -5.40 -3.33
C PHE A 19 -11.48 -5.85 -4.80
N ALA A 20 -11.60 -7.13 -5.11
CA ALA A 20 -11.67 -7.61 -6.50
C ALA A 20 -12.87 -7.05 -7.28
N ARG A 21 -14.02 -6.86 -6.64
CA ARG A 21 -15.19 -6.22 -7.29
C ARG A 21 -14.97 -4.72 -7.53
N PHE A 22 -14.40 -4.03 -6.54
CA PHE A 22 -14.04 -2.62 -6.66
C PHE A 22 -13.03 -2.40 -7.79
N ARG A 23 -11.92 -3.17 -7.79
CA ARG A 23 -10.91 -3.16 -8.84
C ARG A 23 -11.52 -3.35 -10.24
N ARG A 24 -12.41 -4.32 -10.41
CA ARG A 24 -13.06 -4.57 -11.71
C ARG A 24 -13.93 -3.40 -12.20
N ALA A 25 -14.45 -2.57 -11.31
CA ALA A 25 -15.24 -1.40 -11.66
C ALA A 25 -14.37 -0.18 -12.05
N LEU A 26 -13.07 -0.21 -11.77
CA LEU A 26 -12.13 0.86 -12.09
C LEU A 26 -11.72 0.86 -13.57
N ARG A 27 -11.29 2.02 -14.08
CA ARG A 27 -10.63 2.13 -15.39
C ARG A 27 -9.31 1.35 -15.39
N ARG A 28 -8.80 0.99 -16.57
CA ARG A 28 -7.58 0.18 -16.69
C ARG A 28 -6.35 0.84 -16.03
N SER A 29 -6.20 2.15 -16.16
CA SER A 29 -5.15 2.93 -15.48
C SER A 29 -5.21 2.77 -13.96
N ASP A 30 -6.41 2.89 -13.41
CA ASP A 30 -6.65 2.90 -11.97
C ASP A 30 -6.54 1.47 -11.40
N GLN A 31 -6.87 0.45 -12.19
CA GLN A 31 -6.59 -0.95 -11.87
C GLN A 31 -5.09 -1.19 -11.68
N GLN A 32 -4.27 -0.67 -12.60
CA GLN A 32 -2.80 -0.81 -12.53
C GLN A 32 -2.25 -0.07 -11.31
N ALA A 33 -2.73 1.15 -11.04
CA ALA A 33 -2.35 1.91 -9.85
C ALA A 33 -2.71 1.14 -8.57
N LEU A 34 -3.92 0.59 -8.48
CA LEU A 34 -4.34 -0.21 -7.33
C LEU A 34 -3.50 -1.49 -7.17
N ASP A 35 -3.16 -2.18 -8.26
CA ASP A 35 -2.29 -3.37 -8.22
C ASP A 35 -0.88 -3.02 -7.72
N HIS A 36 -0.34 -1.87 -8.12
CA HIS A 36 0.94 -1.35 -7.62
C HIS A 36 0.88 -1.03 -6.13
N LEU A 37 -0.21 -0.38 -5.67
CA LEU A 37 -0.42 -0.10 -4.24
C LEU A 37 -0.45 -1.39 -3.42
N PHE A 38 -1.16 -2.43 -3.87
CA PHE A 38 -1.14 -3.73 -3.20
C PHE A 38 0.26 -4.35 -3.20
N ALA A 39 1.00 -4.24 -4.30
CA ALA A 39 2.37 -4.75 -4.37
C ALA A 39 3.33 -4.04 -3.40
N ALA A 40 3.23 -2.72 -3.32
CA ALA A 40 4.02 -1.90 -2.42
C ALA A 40 3.69 -2.23 -0.95
N ALA A 41 2.40 -2.32 -0.62
CA ALA A 41 1.95 -2.63 0.74
C ALA A 41 2.40 -4.02 1.24
N ARG A 42 2.61 -5.01 0.34
CA ARG A 42 3.14 -6.33 0.72
C ARG A 42 4.54 -6.26 1.34
N GLN A 43 5.33 -5.24 1.02
CA GLN A 43 6.68 -5.07 1.60
C GLN A 43 6.62 -4.81 3.11
N HIS A 44 5.47 -4.34 3.61
CA HIS A 44 5.25 -4.02 5.02
C HIS A 44 4.61 -5.15 5.82
N LEU A 45 4.42 -6.35 5.26
CA LEU A 45 3.79 -7.47 5.97
C LEU A 45 4.51 -7.85 7.26
N ALA A 46 5.84 -7.76 7.29
CA ALA A 46 6.63 -8.01 8.49
C ALA A 46 6.36 -6.95 9.57
N ALA A 47 6.33 -5.66 9.20
CA ALA A 47 5.99 -4.57 10.12
C ALA A 47 4.53 -4.66 10.59
N ALA A 48 3.62 -5.06 9.70
CA ALA A 48 2.21 -5.26 9.99
C ALA A 48 1.96 -6.35 11.05
N ALA A 49 2.82 -7.37 11.13
CA ALA A 49 2.73 -8.41 12.16
C ALA A 49 2.92 -7.85 13.58
N HIS A 50 3.56 -6.69 13.75
CA HIS A 50 3.73 -6.02 15.04
C HIS A 50 2.52 -5.16 15.44
N ALA A 51 1.61 -4.85 14.51
CA ALA A 51 0.42 -4.03 14.75
C ALA A 51 -0.76 -4.87 15.28
N ALA A 52 -0.55 -5.62 16.37
CA ALA A 52 -1.48 -6.63 16.88
C ALA A 52 -2.88 -6.12 17.27
N HIS A 53 -3.04 -4.80 17.49
CA HIS A 53 -4.31 -4.18 17.90
C HIS A 53 -5.06 -3.47 16.77
N THR A 54 -4.45 -3.33 15.59
CA THR A 54 -5.01 -2.56 14.47
C THR A 54 -5.73 -3.48 13.50
N SER A 55 -6.80 -3.01 12.86
CA SER A 55 -7.47 -3.80 11.83
C SER A 55 -6.50 -4.06 10.67
N PRO A 56 -6.43 -5.29 10.12
CA PRO A 56 -5.55 -5.59 8.99
C PRO A 56 -5.75 -4.65 7.79
N PHE A 57 -6.97 -4.15 7.62
CA PHE A 57 -7.29 -3.17 6.59
C PHE A 57 -6.66 -1.80 6.86
N GLU A 58 -6.66 -1.33 8.09
CA GLU A 58 -6.03 -0.05 8.46
C GLU A 58 -4.51 -0.12 8.26
N VAL A 59 -3.88 -1.25 8.62
CA VAL A 59 -2.46 -1.46 8.39
C VAL A 59 -2.13 -1.49 6.91
N LEU A 60 -2.97 -2.13 6.09
CA LEU A 60 -2.86 -2.14 4.63
C LEU A 60 -2.90 -0.72 4.05
N LEU A 61 -3.89 0.08 4.46
CA LEU A 61 -4.02 1.46 4.00
C LEU A 61 -2.83 2.31 4.44
N LEU A 62 -2.38 2.18 5.69
CA LEU A 62 -1.22 2.90 6.19
C LEU A 62 0.05 2.53 5.42
N ALA A 63 0.24 1.25 5.08
CA ALA A 63 1.36 0.82 4.26
C ALA A 63 1.32 1.42 2.84
N MET A 64 0.13 1.48 2.22
CA MET A 64 -0.05 2.15 0.93
C MET A 64 0.29 3.64 1.02
N LEU A 65 -0.22 4.34 2.02
CA LEU A 65 0.06 5.77 2.23
C LEU A 65 1.55 6.04 2.49
N LEU A 66 2.22 5.16 3.24
CA LEU A 66 3.64 5.27 3.51
C LEU A 66 4.48 5.19 2.23
N GLU A 67 4.16 4.23 1.35
CA GLU A 67 4.88 4.10 0.07
C GLU A 67 4.60 5.26 -0.88
N GLU A 68 3.35 5.74 -0.95
CA GLU A 68 3.03 6.94 -1.74
C GLU A 68 3.73 8.19 -1.19
N HIS A 69 3.83 8.35 0.14
CA HIS A 69 4.56 9.46 0.73
C HIS A 69 6.05 9.43 0.41
N LYS A 70 6.66 8.23 0.42
CA LYS A 70 8.06 8.04 0.00
C LYS A 70 8.25 8.41 -1.46
N GLU A 71 7.36 7.97 -2.35
CA GLU A 71 7.45 8.26 -3.78
C GLU A 71 7.27 9.76 -4.06
N VAL A 72 6.28 10.42 -3.44
CA VAL A 72 6.11 11.87 -3.55
C VAL A 72 7.34 12.63 -3.05
N THR A 73 7.94 12.18 -1.94
CA THR A 73 9.15 12.81 -1.40
C THR A 73 10.33 12.66 -2.36
N ARG A 74 10.52 11.46 -2.91
CA ARG A 74 11.55 11.17 -3.91
C ARG A 74 11.38 12.02 -5.17
N LEU A 75 10.15 12.11 -5.69
CA LEU A 75 9.84 12.92 -6.88
C LEU A 75 10.07 14.42 -6.63
N ARG A 76 9.73 14.92 -5.43
CA ARG A 76 10.01 16.32 -5.05
C ARG A 76 11.50 16.61 -4.99
N GLN A 77 12.30 15.72 -4.40
CA GLN A 77 13.76 15.84 -4.35
C GLN A 77 14.36 15.86 -5.76
N MET A 78 13.93 14.94 -6.63
CA MET A 78 14.37 14.93 -8.03
C MET A 78 13.98 16.21 -8.77
N LEU A 79 12.82 16.78 -8.48
CA LEU A 79 12.38 18.04 -9.11
C LEU A 79 13.23 19.22 -8.64
N GLU A 80 13.57 19.28 -7.35
CA GLU A 80 14.44 20.30 -6.76
C GLU A 80 15.85 20.24 -7.35
N GLU A 81 16.39 19.03 -7.57
CA GLU A 81 17.68 18.83 -8.24
C GLU A 81 17.66 19.26 -9.72
N LEU A 82 16.53 19.09 -10.42
CA LEU A 82 16.40 19.40 -11.85
C LEU A 82 15.98 20.85 -12.13
N LEU A 83 15.38 21.55 -11.18
CA LEU A 83 14.89 22.94 -11.31
C LEU A 83 15.42 23.85 -10.20
N PRO A 84 16.74 24.08 -10.11
CA PRO A 84 17.33 24.94 -9.07
C PRO A 84 16.90 26.41 -9.17
N GLU A 85 16.47 26.88 -10.34
CA GLU A 85 16.23 28.30 -10.65
C GLU A 85 14.84 28.85 -10.24
N ALA A 86 13.92 28.02 -9.72
CA ALA A 86 12.58 28.47 -9.33
C ALA A 86 12.49 29.07 -7.91
N ASN A 87 13.62 29.12 -7.19
CA ASN A 87 13.70 29.54 -5.79
C ASN A 87 14.61 30.78 -5.56
N GLU A 88 15.01 31.49 -6.61
CA GLU A 88 15.63 32.83 -6.50
C GLU A 88 14.60 33.98 -6.63
#